data_AF-A0A7S2ER36-F1
#
_entry.id   AF-A0A7S2ER36-F1
#
_cell.length_a   1.000
_cell.length_b   1.000
_cell.length_c   1.000
_cell.angle_alpha   90.00
_cell.angle_beta   90.00
_cell.angle_gamma   90.00
#
_symmetry.space_group_name_H-M   'P 1'
#
loop_
_entity.id
_entity.type
_entity.pdbx_description
1 polymer ?
#
loop_
_entity_poly.entity_id
_entity_poly.type
_entity_poly.pdbx_seq_one_letter_code
_entity_poly.pdbx_strand_id
1 'polypeptide(L)'
;ILFYVRLFSDLLGRPATLLFPPRSVSCVGLITAARLIFVPLFFLDVNNTLVLGDWGMIFGVAAFAFTSGYVATGIRQLAPNALTDTRTEVTVPKQSSLINVSFSMAVLLGLVVTFVLLLKK
;
A
#
# COMPACT_ATOMS: atom_id res chain seq x y z
N ILE A 1 -1.86 7.04 -19.00
CA ILE A 1 -0.58 6.31 -18.78
C ILE A 1 -0.39 5.98 -17.30
N LEU A 2 -0.41 6.96 -16.39
CA LEU A 2 -0.23 6.75 -14.94
C LEU A 2 -1.18 5.71 -14.33
N PHE A 3 -2.45 5.65 -14.76
CA PHE A 3 -3.40 4.64 -14.33
C PHE A 3 -2.94 3.21 -14.66
N TYR A 4 -2.49 2.97 -15.89
CA TYR A 4 -2.00 1.66 -16.33
C TYR A 4 -0.70 1.27 -15.62
N VAL A 5 0.22 2.23 -15.47
CA VAL A 5 1.47 2.03 -14.71
C VAL A 5 1.15 1.65 -13.27
N ARG A 6 0.21 2.35 -12.62
CA ARG A 6 -0.26 2.01 -11.28
C ARG A 6 -0.82 0.59 -11.21
N LEU A 7 -1.74 0.24 -12.11
CA LEU A 7 -2.40 -1.07 -12.09
C LEU A 7 -1.40 -2.21 -12.31
N PHE A 8 -0.56 -2.08 -13.33
CA PHE A 8 0.45 -3.08 -13.67
C PHE A 8 1.51 -3.22 -12.56
N SER A 9 1.95 -2.09 -12.00
CA SER A 9 2.95 -2.10 -10.93
C SER A 9 2.38 -2.69 -9.62
N ASP A 10 1.14 -2.38 -9.24
CA ASP A 10 0.47 -3.03 -8.10
C ASP A 10 0.34 -4.54 -8.32
N LEU A 11 -0.04 -4.95 -9.53
CA LEU A 11 -0.15 -6.36 -9.90
C LEU A 11 1.20 -7.08 -9.75
N LEU A 12 2.32 -6.46 -10.18
CA LEU A 12 3.67 -7.02 -10.05
C LEU A 12 4.19 -7.03 -8.60
N GLY A 13 3.77 -6.08 -7.78
CA GLY A 13 4.16 -6.02 -6.36
C GLY A 13 3.67 -7.22 -5.55
N ARG A 14 2.53 -7.79 -5.91
CA ARG A 14 1.93 -8.94 -5.22
C ARG A 14 2.75 -10.23 -5.37
N PRO A 15 3.06 -10.75 -6.58
CA PRO A 15 3.90 -11.93 -6.75
C PRO A 15 5.35 -11.68 -6.34
N ALA A 16 5.83 -10.43 -6.31
CA ALA A 16 7.16 -10.12 -5.79
C ALA A 16 7.35 -10.57 -4.33
N THR A 17 6.28 -10.64 -3.53
CA THR A 17 6.33 -11.21 -2.17
C THR A 17 6.68 -12.70 -2.14
N LEU A 18 6.47 -13.45 -3.23
CA LEU A 18 6.86 -14.85 -3.32
C LEU A 18 8.38 -14.98 -3.53
N LEU A 19 8.99 -14.06 -4.27
CA LEU A 19 10.44 -14.02 -4.53
C LEU A 19 11.20 -13.40 -3.35
N PHE A 20 10.61 -12.36 -2.75
CA PHE A 20 11.16 -11.64 -1.61
C PHE A 20 10.11 -11.62 -0.50
N PRO A 21 10.03 -12.66 0.34
CA PRO A 21 9.04 -12.72 1.40
C PRO A 21 9.34 -11.68 2.48
N PRO A 22 8.31 -10.99 3.00
CA PRO A 22 8.49 -10.06 4.10
C PRO A 22 8.91 -10.82 5.36
N ARG A 23 9.96 -10.34 6.03
CA ARG A 23 10.55 -11.03 7.19
C ARG A 23 9.85 -10.73 8.51
N SER A 24 9.26 -9.54 8.64
CA SER A 24 8.63 -9.09 9.88
C SER A 24 7.57 -8.04 9.63
N VAL A 25 6.62 -7.94 10.56
CA VAL A 25 5.57 -6.90 10.55
C VAL A 25 6.20 -5.51 10.64
N SER A 26 7.28 -5.34 11.42
CA SER A 26 8.01 -4.07 11.54
C SER A 26 8.62 -3.62 10.21
N CYS A 27 9.17 -4.55 9.41
CA CYS A 27 9.71 -4.24 8.09
C CYS A 27 8.62 -3.71 7.14
N VAL A 28 7.47 -4.38 7.13
CA VAL A 28 6.31 -3.96 6.32
C VAL A 28 5.74 -2.62 6.80
N GLY A 29 5.72 -2.39 8.12
CA GLY A 29 5.35 -1.12 8.73
C GLY A 29 6.28 0.03 8.31
N LEU A 30 7.59 -0.20 8.28
CA LEU A 30 8.57 0.79 7.83
C LEU A 30 8.38 1.17 6.36
N ILE A 31 8.18 0.18 5.48
CA ILE A 31 7.88 0.44 4.06
C ILE A 31 6.58 1.25 3.93
N THR A 32 5.57 0.92 4.73
CA THR A 32 4.29 1.66 4.75
C THR A 32 4.47 3.11 5.21
N ALA A 33 5.28 3.34 6.23
CA ALA A 33 5.60 4.69 6.71
C ALA A 33 6.39 5.49 5.66
N ALA A 34 7.40 4.88 5.03
CA ALA A 34 8.17 5.50 3.96
C ALA A 34 7.29 5.92 2.78
N ARG A 35 6.19 5.18 2.50
CA ARG A 35 5.24 5.55 1.45
C ARG A 35 4.50 6.86 1.70
N LEU A 36 4.39 7.32 2.94
CA LEU A 36 3.76 8.60 3.24
C LEU A 36 4.50 9.78 2.61
N ILE A 37 5.79 9.63 2.30
CA ILE A 37 6.62 10.66 1.64
C ILE A 37 6.12 10.97 0.21
N PHE A 38 5.51 9.99 -0.48
CA PHE A 38 4.97 10.22 -1.82
C PHE A 38 3.79 11.18 -1.83
N VAL A 39 3.02 11.26 -0.74
CA VAL A 39 1.85 12.15 -0.65
C VAL A 39 2.25 13.63 -0.78
N PRO A 40 3.11 14.21 0.08
CA PRO A 40 3.53 15.59 -0.08
C PRO A 40 4.30 15.81 -1.38
N LEU A 41 5.10 14.85 -1.85
CA LEU A 41 5.80 14.94 -3.14
C LEU A 41 4.82 15.16 -4.31
N PHE A 42 3.78 14.34 -4.42
CA PHE A 42 2.79 14.49 -5.48
C PHE A 42 1.97 15.77 -5.34
N PHE A 43 1.66 16.21 -4.11
CA PHE A 43 0.98 17.49 -3.89
C PHE A 43 1.85 18.70 -4.30
N LEU A 44 3.16 18.67 -4.01
CA LEU A 44 4.08 19.74 -4.40
C LEU A 44 4.27 19.81 -5.93
N ASP A 45 4.26 18.67 -6.61
CA ASP A 45 4.29 18.61 -8.08
C ASP A 45 3.04 19.20 -8.72
N VAL A 46 1.87 18.80 -8.24
CA VAL A 46 0.58 19.34 -8.72
C VAL A 46 0.45 20.85 -8.45
N ASN A 47 1.10 21.36 -7.40
CA ASN A 47 1.13 22.79 -7.08
C ASN A 47 2.27 23.55 -7.80
N ASN A 48 2.98 22.93 -8.75
CA ASN A 48 4.13 23.50 -9.47
C ASN A 48 5.26 24.02 -8.57
N THR A 49 5.33 23.56 -7.32
CA THR A 49 6.38 23.97 -6.37
C THR A 49 7.65 23.14 -6.56
N LEU A 50 7.48 21.88 -6.98
CA LEU A 50 8.57 20.95 -7.25
C LEU A 50 8.26 20.24 -8.57
N VAL A 51 9.03 20.48 -9.62
CA VAL A 51 8.77 19.86 -10.94
C VAL A 51 9.53 18.54 -11.04
N LEU A 52 8.85 17.41 -10.81
CA LEU A 52 9.44 16.07 -10.98
C LEU A 52 9.61 15.69 -12.46
N GLY A 53 8.83 16.32 -13.34
CA GLY A 53 8.73 15.97 -14.75
C GLY A 53 7.97 14.65 -14.97
N ASP A 54 7.59 14.39 -16.22
CA ASP A 54 6.74 13.24 -16.57
C ASP A 54 7.34 11.90 -16.15
N TRP A 55 8.64 11.71 -16.37
CA TRP A 55 9.35 10.48 -15.99
C TRP A 55 9.41 10.29 -14.47
N GLY A 56 9.64 11.37 -13.72
CA GLY A 56 9.65 11.34 -12.25
C GLY A 56 8.28 10.95 -11.70
N MET A 57 7.20 11.50 -12.26
CA MET A 57 5.83 11.15 -11.88
C MET A 57 5.48 9.70 -12.22
N ILE A 58 5.87 9.22 -13.41
CA ILE A 58 5.67 7.82 -13.80
C ILE A 58 6.39 6.88 -12.84
N PHE A 59 7.66 7.14 -12.53
CA PHE A 59 8.45 6.32 -11.62
C PHE A 59 7.90 6.36 -10.19
N GLY A 60 7.54 7.55 -9.70
CA GLY A 60 6.96 7.72 -8.37
C GLY A 60 5.65 6.95 -8.20
N VAL A 61 4.74 7.04 -9.18
CA VAL A 61 3.47 6.30 -9.17
C VAL A 61 3.73 4.80 -9.27
N ALA A 62 4.67 4.37 -10.12
CA ALA A 62 5.06 2.96 -10.23
C ALA A 62 5.57 2.42 -8.89
N ALA A 63 6.52 3.10 -8.24
CA ALA A 63 7.09 2.70 -6.96
C ALA A 63 6.04 2.68 -5.84
N PHE A 64 5.18 3.70 -5.78
CA PHE A 64 4.10 3.77 -4.80
C PHE A 64 3.08 2.64 -4.96
N ALA A 65 2.73 2.31 -6.21
CA ALA A 65 1.80 1.23 -6.52
C ALA A 65 2.41 -0.16 -6.28
N PHE A 66 3.66 -0.37 -6.68
CA PHE A 66 4.39 -1.62 -6.44
C PHE A 66 4.44 -1.94 -4.94
N THR A 67 4.91 -0.97 -4.15
CA THR A 67 5.01 -1.13 -2.70
C THR A 67 3.63 -1.31 -2.05
N SER A 68 2.55 -0.79 -2.66
CA SER A 68 1.17 -1.07 -2.23
C SER A 68 0.81 -2.54 -2.35
N GLY A 69 0.99 -3.13 -3.54
CA GLY A 69 0.69 -4.53 -3.80
C GLY A 69 1.55 -5.46 -2.94
N TYR A 70 2.84 -5.12 -2.79
CA TYR A 70 3.78 -5.86 -1.96
C TYR A 70 3.38 -5.84 -0.48
N VAL A 71 3.13 -4.66 0.10
CA VAL A 71 2.72 -4.52 1.51
C VAL A 71 1.40 -5.25 1.78
N ALA A 72 0.38 -5.05 0.94
CA ALA A 72 -0.93 -5.65 1.14
C ALA A 72 -0.87 -7.19 1.14
N THR A 73 -0.09 -7.76 0.22
CA THR A 73 0.12 -9.21 0.14
C THR A 73 0.98 -9.71 1.29
N GLY A 74 2.01 -8.95 1.65
CA GLY A 74 2.92 -9.29 2.73
C GLY A 74 2.26 -9.32 4.11
N ILE A 75 1.35 -8.38 4.41
CA ILE A 75 0.56 -8.40 5.66
C ILE A 75 -0.29 -9.69 5.73
N ARG A 76 -0.91 -10.08 4.62
CA ARG A 76 -1.71 -11.32 4.57
C ARG A 76 -0.85 -12.57 4.76
N GLN A 77 0.37 -12.58 4.25
CA GLN A 77 1.32 -13.69 4.46
C GLN A 77 1.85 -13.75 5.90
N LEU A 78 2.05 -12.59 6.55
CA LEU A 78 2.56 -12.52 7.91
C LEU A 78 1.50 -12.73 8.99
N ALA A 79 0.22 -12.46 8.69
CA ALA A 79 -0.85 -12.54 9.68
C ALA A 79 -1.00 -13.92 10.36
N PRO A 80 -0.93 -15.06 9.64
CA PRO A 80 -0.95 -16.38 10.28
C PRO A 80 0.25 -16.61 11.22
N ASN A 81 1.42 -16.07 10.88
CA ASN A 81 2.64 -16.24 11.68
C ASN A 81 2.61 -15.45 13.00
N ALA A 82 1.67 -14.52 13.16
CA ALA A 82 1.47 -13.78 14.40
C ALA A 82 0.61 -14.55 15.44
N LEU A 83 0.06 -15.72 15.08
CA LEU A 83 -0.69 -16.57 16.00
C LEU A 83 0.26 -17.54 16.69
N THR A 84 0.46 -17.35 18.00
CA THR A 84 1.37 -18.16 18.82
C THR A 84 0.81 -19.54 19.19
N ASP A 85 -0.41 -19.92 18.75
CA ASP A 85 -1.14 -21.05 19.34
C ASP A 85 -1.70 -22.09 18.36
N THR A 86 -1.70 -23.34 18.87
CA THR A 86 -2.09 -24.65 18.33
C THR A 86 -3.51 -24.77 17.70
N ARG A 87 -4.25 -23.67 17.53
CA ARG A 87 -5.61 -23.62 16.94
C ARG A 87 -5.67 -22.83 15.62
N THR A 88 -4.58 -22.84 14.88
CA THR A 88 -4.33 -22.01 13.70
C THR A 88 -5.41 -22.20 12.61
N GLU A 89 -5.91 -23.42 12.40
CA GLU A 89 -6.85 -23.71 11.31
C GLU A 89 -8.23 -23.05 11.48
N VAL A 90 -8.71 -22.85 12.72
CA VAL A 90 -10.05 -22.29 12.98
C VAL A 90 -10.03 -20.75 13.00
N THR A 91 -8.86 -20.14 13.22
CA THR A 91 -8.72 -18.69 13.40
C THR A 91 -8.22 -17.95 12.15
N VAL A 92 -7.52 -18.63 11.23
CA VAL A 92 -7.07 -18.08 9.94
C VAL A 92 -8.18 -17.41 9.11
N PRO A 93 -9.35 -18.03 8.86
CA PRO A 93 -10.41 -17.38 8.08
C PRO A 93 -10.96 -16.12 8.77
N LYS A 94 -11.03 -16.12 10.11
CA LYS A 94 -11.46 -14.94 10.89
C LYS A 94 -10.45 -13.80 10.77
N GLN A 95 -9.15 -14.09 10.79
CA GLN A 95 -8.11 -13.08 10.57
C GLN A 95 -8.14 -12.51 9.16
N SER A 96 -8.29 -13.34 8.13
CA SER A 96 -8.40 -12.86 6.75
C SER A 96 -9.62 -11.94 6.58
N SER A 97 -10.73 -12.27 7.23
CA SER A 97 -11.92 -11.40 7.25
C SER A 97 -11.64 -10.06 7.93
N LEU A 98 -11.00 -10.07 9.11
CA LEU A 98 -10.63 -8.86 9.84
C LEU A 98 -9.71 -7.96 9.01
N ILE A 99 -8.68 -8.53 8.36
CA ILE A 99 -7.75 -7.77 7.50
C ILE A 99 -8.49 -7.13 6.33
N ASN A 100 -9.43 -7.85 5.70
CA ASN A 100 -10.23 -7.29 4.61
C ASN A 100 -11.12 -6.14 5.11
N VAL A 101 -11.74 -6.27 6.29
CA VAL A 101 -12.52 -5.19 6.90
C VAL A 101 -11.64 -3.98 7.19
N SER A 102 -10.47 -4.17 7.81
CA SER A 102 -9.52 -3.09 8.09
C SER A 102 -9.02 -2.41 6.81
N PHE A 103 -8.74 -3.18 5.76
CA PHE A 103 -8.32 -2.65 4.46
C PHE A 103 -9.44 -1.81 3.82
N SER A 104 -10.67 -2.31 3.80
CA SER A 104 -11.82 -1.56 3.27
C SER A 104 -12.09 -0.28 4.06
N MET A 105 -11.98 -0.32 5.39
CA MET A 105 -12.10 0.88 6.22
C MET A 105 -11.00 1.91 5.92
N ALA A 106 -9.75 1.47 5.71
CA ALA A 106 -8.66 2.35 5.32
C ALA A 106 -8.90 3.01 3.95
N VAL A 107 -9.44 2.27 2.98
CA VAL A 107 -9.82 2.81 1.66
C VAL A 107 -10.91 3.87 1.79
N LEU A 108 -11.95 3.61 2.58
CA LEU A 108 -13.03 4.57 2.83
C LEU A 108 -12.50 5.84 3.50
N LEU A 109 -11.67 5.71 4.53
CA LEU A 109 -11.03 6.86 5.18
C LEU A 109 -10.16 7.66 4.20
N GLY A 110 -9.37 6.99 3.37
CA GLY A 110 -8.56 7.64 2.34
C GLY A 110 -9.41 8.41 1.32
N LEU A 111 -10.55 7.86 0.93
CA LEU A 111 -11.51 8.52 0.04
C LEU A 111 -12.11 9.77 0.70
N VAL A 112 -12.55 9.68 1.97
CA VAL A 112 -13.06 10.84 2.73
C VAL A 112 -12.00 11.94 2.84
N VAL A 113 -10.77 11.59 3.21
CA VAL A 113 -9.65 12.55 3.29
C VAL A 113 -9.41 13.21 1.93
N THR A 114 -9.43 12.44 0.84
CA THR A 114 -9.25 12.97 -0.51
C THR A 114 -10.34 13.98 -0.87
N PHE A 115 -11.61 13.68 -0.56
CA PHE A 115 -12.71 14.62 -0.78
C PHE A 115 -12.56 15.89 0.04
N VAL A 116 -12.18 15.80 1.32
CA VAL A 116 -11.94 16.97 2.18
C VAL A 116 -10.80 17.83 1.62
N LEU A 117 -9.71 17.23 1.12
CA LEU A 117 -8.60 17.95 0.51
C LEU A 117 -8.99 18.62 -0.81
N LEU A 118 -9.83 17.96 -1.63
CA LEU A 118 -10.34 18.55 -2.87
C LEU A 118 -11.30 19.71 -2.61
N LEU A 119 -12.18 19.62 -1.61
CA LEU A 119 -13.14 20.67 -1.28
C LEU A 119 -12.49 21.92 -0.67
N LYS A 120 -11.31 21.78 -0.06
CA LYS A 120 -10.55 22.89 0.53
C LYS A 120 -9.60 23.60 -0.44
N LYS A 121 -9.43 23.06 -1.65
CA LYS A 121 -8.59 23.62 -2.70
C LYS A 121 -9.45 24.46 -3.64
#